data_AF-A0A0C1QR60-F1
#
_entry.id   AF-A0A0C1QR60-F1
#
_cell.length_a   1.000
_cell.length_b   1.000
_cell.length_c   1.000
_cell.angle_alpha   90.00
_cell.angle_beta   90.00
_cell.angle_gamma   90.00
#
_symmetry.space_group_name_H-M   'P 1'
#
loop_
_entity.id
_entity.type
_entity.pdbx_description
1 polymer ?
#
loop_
_entity_poly.entity_id
_entity_poly.type
_entity_poly.pdbx_seq_one_letter_code
_entity_poly.pdbx_strand_id
1 'polypeptide(L)'
;MKSVVQAVILGMVMTAWTAVHAGNNNIRWTAHNMSNNTDAGSGLTQGQRHFVSLGVDQVCIFCHTPHHSEPAKPLWNKVMPTQAFKMYTSSATLTSTAKAVTAPGPESLLCLSCHDGRTAINVIHTGNYGIAAGSDRKVDIGGDYDDPFGAHPTGDFSLNLPMFGSGYRANLGKSDADPYAGNNLMDDHPISFSYAAAYQEKVDAGLSSLRPIETPKSQGLRFFGPNRDRMECSTCHDPHVAYGYTYDRQDTGVGDKSLTPFLTRSNEGSAMCLACHNK
;
A
#
# COMPACT_ATOMS: atom_id res chain seq x y z
N MET A 1 41.66 44.28 21.99
CA MET A 1 41.33 43.25 20.98
C MET A 1 41.06 41.93 21.68
N LYS A 2 39.80 41.62 22.02
CA LYS A 2 39.36 40.30 22.45
C LYS A 2 37.99 40.09 21.82
N SER A 3 37.96 39.34 20.73
CA SER A 3 36.76 38.98 19.98
C SER A 3 35.94 37.97 20.78
N VAL A 4 34.72 38.34 21.14
CA VAL A 4 33.72 37.43 21.71
C VAL A 4 33.07 36.72 20.53
N VAL A 5 33.41 35.44 20.34
CA VAL A 5 32.73 34.57 19.37
C VAL A 5 31.41 34.13 20.01
N GLN A 6 30.30 34.70 19.56
CA GLN A 6 28.96 34.17 19.85
C GLN A 6 28.76 32.89 19.04
N ALA A 7 28.83 31.74 19.70
CA ALA A 7 28.41 30.47 19.13
C ALA A 7 26.87 30.46 19.02
N VAL A 8 26.35 30.64 17.82
CA VAL A 8 24.94 30.38 17.51
C VAL A 8 24.77 28.85 17.46
N ILE A 9 24.28 28.27 18.54
CA ILE A 9 23.82 26.87 18.55
C ILE A 9 22.50 26.85 17.78
N LEU A 10 22.59 26.55 16.48
CA LEU A 10 21.43 26.23 15.67
C LEU A 10 20.94 24.84 16.11
N GLY A 11 20.09 24.80 17.13
CA GLY A 11 19.43 23.57 17.55
C GLY A 11 18.59 23.02 16.40
N MET A 12 19.04 21.95 15.76
CA MET A 12 18.18 21.13 14.92
C MET A 12 17.07 20.57 15.81
N VAL A 13 15.89 21.20 15.75
CA VAL A 13 14.66 20.58 16.21
C VAL A 13 14.39 19.41 15.27
N MET A 14 14.93 18.24 15.61
CA MET A 14 14.46 16.97 15.08
C MET A 14 13.02 16.82 15.58
N THR A 15 12.04 17.29 14.79
CA THR A 15 10.65 16.93 15.01
C THR A 15 10.61 15.41 14.86
N ALA A 16 10.54 14.67 15.97
CA ALA A 16 10.37 13.24 15.92
C ALA A 16 9.02 12.96 15.24
N TRP A 17 9.09 12.44 14.02
CA TRP A 17 7.92 12.02 13.27
C TRP A 17 7.42 10.73 13.92
N THR A 18 6.53 10.84 14.91
CA THR A 18 5.72 9.69 15.29
C THR A 18 4.79 9.42 14.12
N ALA A 19 5.12 8.43 13.30
CA ALA A 19 4.15 7.85 12.39
C ALA A 19 2.98 7.38 13.26
N VAL A 20 1.86 8.11 13.21
CA VAL A 20 0.63 7.80 13.96
C VAL A 20 0.01 6.60 13.27
N HIS A 21 0.32 5.40 13.72
CA HIS A 21 -0.24 4.17 13.21
C HIS A 21 -1.65 3.96 13.74
N ALA A 22 -2.54 3.42 12.90
CA ALA A 22 -3.96 3.28 13.18
C ALA A 22 -4.31 2.19 14.21
N GLY A 23 -3.32 1.37 14.59
CA GLY A 23 -3.47 0.25 15.52
C GLY A 23 -2.12 -0.38 15.83
N ASN A 24 -2.14 -1.59 16.38
CA ASN A 24 -0.91 -2.33 16.67
C ASN A 24 -0.13 -2.60 15.38
N ASN A 25 1.12 -2.13 15.34
CA ASN A 25 2.01 -2.32 14.19
C ASN A 25 2.49 -3.77 14.13
N ASN A 26 1.85 -4.57 13.30
CA ASN A 26 2.26 -5.95 13.09
C ASN A 26 1.82 -6.49 11.73
N ILE A 27 2.65 -6.25 10.71
CA ILE A 27 2.47 -6.78 9.34
C ILE A 27 2.28 -8.31 9.35
N ARG A 28 2.84 -9.02 10.34
CA ARG A 28 2.87 -10.49 10.36
C ARG A 28 1.49 -11.13 10.22
N TRP A 29 0.45 -10.41 10.64
CA TRP A 29 -0.96 -10.82 10.66
C TRP A 29 -1.79 -10.17 9.57
N THR A 30 -1.17 -9.91 8.42
CA THR A 30 -1.80 -9.27 7.27
C THR A 30 -1.55 -10.07 6.01
N ALA A 31 -2.34 -9.81 4.97
CA ALA A 31 -2.10 -10.36 3.63
C ALA A 31 -0.75 -9.91 3.02
N HIS A 32 -0.10 -8.89 3.59
CA HIS A 32 1.20 -8.38 3.13
C HIS A 32 2.39 -9.08 3.79
N ASN A 33 2.17 -10.06 4.68
CA ASN A 33 3.25 -10.92 5.15
C ASN A 33 3.46 -12.12 4.23
N MET A 34 4.37 -11.97 3.28
CA MET A 34 4.75 -13.02 2.33
C MET A 34 5.96 -13.85 2.79
N SER A 35 6.45 -13.65 4.02
CA SER A 35 7.60 -14.41 4.54
C SER A 35 7.17 -15.77 5.10
N ASN A 36 8.08 -16.76 5.08
CA ASN A 36 7.88 -18.05 5.74
C ASN A 36 8.09 -18.03 7.25
N ASN A 37 8.20 -16.85 7.85
CA ASN A 37 8.36 -16.70 9.28
C ASN A 37 7.19 -17.39 9.99
N THR A 38 7.47 -18.35 10.86
CA THR A 38 6.46 -18.95 11.73
C THR A 38 6.61 -18.40 13.13
N ASP A 39 5.50 -18.26 13.83
CA ASP A 39 5.46 -17.93 15.25
C ASP A 39 4.32 -18.74 15.89
N ALA A 40 4.55 -20.05 16.03
CA ALA A 40 3.57 -20.98 16.58
C ALA A 40 3.13 -20.59 18.00
N GLY A 41 4.01 -19.91 18.77
CA GLY A 41 3.70 -19.43 20.10
C GLY A 41 2.68 -18.28 20.13
N SER A 42 2.58 -17.50 19.05
CA SER A 42 1.52 -16.50 18.85
C SER A 42 0.39 -16.98 17.92
N GLY A 43 0.47 -18.23 17.43
CA GLY A 43 -0.52 -18.84 16.56
C GLY A 43 -0.32 -18.59 15.06
N LEU A 44 0.83 -18.04 14.64
CA LEU A 44 1.16 -17.77 13.23
C LEU A 44 1.84 -18.99 12.60
N THR A 45 1.07 -19.75 11.84
CA THR A 45 1.55 -20.94 11.10
C THR A 45 1.66 -20.65 9.60
N GLN A 46 2.37 -21.51 8.85
CA GLN A 46 2.42 -21.39 7.38
C GLN A 46 1.06 -21.61 6.73
N GLY A 47 0.29 -22.62 7.17
CA GLY A 47 -1.03 -22.97 6.61
C GLY A 47 -2.13 -21.92 6.77
N GLN A 48 -1.88 -20.83 7.49
CA GLN A 48 -2.78 -19.67 7.55
C GLN A 48 -2.51 -18.67 6.41
N ARG A 49 -1.44 -18.81 5.63
CA ARG A 49 -1.04 -17.85 4.58
C ARG A 49 -0.87 -18.56 3.24
N HIS A 50 -1.73 -18.20 2.29
CA HIS A 50 -1.68 -18.75 0.92
C HIS A 50 -0.53 -18.24 0.05
N PHE A 51 0.18 -17.17 0.39
CA PHE A 51 1.30 -16.68 -0.42
C PHE A 51 2.51 -16.47 0.46
N VAL A 52 3.31 -17.52 0.59
CA VAL A 52 4.48 -17.56 1.47
C VAL A 52 5.72 -17.86 0.64
N SER A 53 6.81 -17.17 0.95
CA SER A 53 8.09 -17.44 0.31
C SER A 53 8.69 -18.76 0.80
N LEU A 54 9.28 -19.55 -0.09
CA LEU A 54 9.99 -20.76 0.31
C LEU A 54 11.40 -20.50 0.86
N GLY A 55 11.95 -19.29 0.64
CA GLY A 55 13.34 -18.97 0.96
C GLY A 55 13.54 -17.74 1.85
N VAL A 56 12.48 -17.01 2.19
CA VAL A 56 12.59 -15.70 2.85
C VAL A 56 11.73 -15.64 4.10
N ASP A 57 12.38 -15.44 5.26
CA ASP A 57 11.76 -15.32 6.59
C ASP A 57 11.61 -13.87 7.08
N GLN A 58 12.16 -12.91 6.33
CA GLN A 58 12.10 -11.49 6.67
C GLN A 58 10.76 -10.88 6.21
N VAL A 59 9.96 -10.42 7.16
CA VAL A 59 8.61 -9.88 6.89
C VAL A 59 8.64 -8.65 5.99
N CYS A 60 9.58 -7.73 6.22
CA CYS A 60 9.60 -6.42 5.55
C CYS A 60 10.27 -6.42 4.18
N ILE A 61 11.04 -7.46 3.82
CA ILE A 61 11.91 -7.43 2.64
C ILE A 61 11.12 -7.39 1.31
N PHE A 62 9.85 -7.79 1.32
CA PHE A 62 8.98 -7.70 0.15
C PHE A 62 8.58 -6.26 -0.19
N CYS A 63 8.77 -5.33 0.74
CA CYS A 63 8.43 -3.91 0.56
C CYS A 63 9.66 -3.03 0.71
N HIS A 64 10.47 -3.27 1.74
CA HIS A 64 11.58 -2.42 2.14
C HIS A 64 12.92 -3.10 1.97
N THR A 65 13.95 -2.29 1.71
CA THR A 65 15.34 -2.75 1.76
C THR A 65 16.21 -1.76 2.52
N PRO A 66 17.22 -2.21 3.28
CA PRO A 66 18.17 -1.29 3.91
C PRO A 66 19.11 -0.60 2.91
N HIS A 67 19.30 -1.15 1.69
CA HIS A 67 20.21 -0.62 0.67
C HIS A 67 19.82 -1.08 -0.75
N HIS A 68 20.27 -0.38 -1.80
CA HIS A 68 19.95 -0.72 -3.20
C HIS A 68 18.43 -0.73 -3.50
N SER A 69 17.73 0.27 -2.98
CA SER A 69 16.32 0.53 -3.23
C SER A 69 16.08 1.37 -4.48
N GLU A 70 14.93 1.19 -5.11
CA GLU A 70 14.40 2.09 -6.13
C GLU A 70 12.87 2.22 -5.93
N PRO A 71 12.33 3.41 -5.55
CA PRO A 71 13.04 4.64 -5.26
C PRO A 71 13.85 4.58 -3.96
N ALA A 72 14.78 5.52 -3.80
CA ALA A 72 15.63 5.64 -2.61
C ALA A 72 14.89 6.12 -1.35
N LYS A 73 13.69 6.68 -1.46
CA LYS A 73 12.92 7.20 -0.32
C LYS A 73 11.41 6.98 -0.52
N PRO A 74 10.74 6.21 0.35
CA PRO A 74 11.33 5.28 1.32
C PRO A 74 12.20 4.24 0.61
N LEU A 75 13.15 3.63 1.30
CA LEU A 75 13.96 2.57 0.69
C LEU A 75 13.05 1.39 0.34
N TRP A 76 12.67 1.30 -0.94
CA TRP A 76 11.70 0.38 -1.49
C TRP A 76 12.40 -0.75 -2.25
N ASN A 77 12.00 -1.99 -2.00
CA ASN A 77 12.68 -3.18 -2.53
C ASN A 77 11.99 -3.75 -3.77
N LYS A 78 11.12 -2.99 -4.43
CA LYS A 78 10.37 -3.44 -5.61
C LYS A 78 10.64 -2.54 -6.81
N VAL A 79 10.64 -3.16 -7.99
CA VAL A 79 10.61 -2.43 -9.26
C VAL A 79 9.33 -1.61 -9.33
N MET A 80 9.46 -0.31 -9.60
CA MET A 80 8.30 0.56 -9.76
C MET A 80 7.61 0.33 -11.10
N PRO A 81 6.26 0.38 -11.15
CA PRO A 81 5.53 0.26 -12.41
C PRO A 81 5.94 1.36 -13.39
N THR A 82 6.26 0.97 -14.63
CA THR A 82 6.52 1.91 -15.75
C THR A 82 5.35 2.01 -16.72
N GLN A 83 4.28 1.24 -16.47
CA GLN A 83 3.09 1.26 -17.30
C GLN A 83 2.27 2.54 -17.12
N ALA A 84 1.52 2.91 -18.17
CA ALA A 84 0.51 3.95 -18.06
C ALA A 84 -0.73 3.43 -17.32
N PHE A 85 -1.25 4.26 -16.41
CA PHE A 85 -2.51 4.03 -15.71
C PHE A 85 -3.61 4.90 -16.31
N LYS A 86 -4.80 4.32 -16.51
CA LYS A 86 -6.00 5.09 -16.86
C LYS A 86 -6.51 5.75 -15.58
N MET A 87 -6.30 7.05 -15.50
CA MET A 87 -6.77 7.88 -14.39
C MET A 87 -8.20 8.38 -14.67
N TYR A 88 -8.78 9.00 -13.66
CA TYR A 88 -10.15 9.49 -13.59
C TYR A 88 -10.42 10.78 -14.40
N THR A 89 -9.64 11.03 -15.46
CA THR A 89 -9.68 12.26 -16.29
C THR A 89 -11.01 12.45 -17.02
N SER A 90 -11.71 11.35 -17.33
CA SER A 90 -13.00 11.33 -18.03
C SER A 90 -14.21 11.51 -17.11
N SER A 91 -14.02 11.57 -15.79
CA SER A 91 -15.14 11.64 -14.85
C SER A 91 -15.98 12.92 -15.02
N ALA A 92 -17.31 12.75 -14.94
CA ALA A 92 -18.28 13.85 -14.99
C ALA A 92 -18.56 14.47 -13.61
N THR A 93 -18.21 13.79 -12.51
CA THR A 93 -18.63 14.17 -11.14
C THR A 93 -17.49 14.68 -10.28
N LEU A 94 -16.24 14.39 -10.65
CA LEU A 94 -15.06 14.83 -9.92
C LEU A 94 -14.70 16.29 -10.19
N THR A 95 -14.02 16.90 -9.22
CA THR A 95 -13.41 18.23 -9.34
C THR A 95 -12.40 18.28 -10.49
N SER A 96 -12.21 19.46 -11.08
CA SER A 96 -11.16 19.72 -12.07
C SER A 96 -9.76 19.38 -11.52
N THR A 97 -9.51 19.67 -10.25
CA THR A 97 -8.27 19.34 -9.54
C THR A 97 -7.96 17.84 -9.58
N ALA A 98 -8.95 17.01 -9.26
CA ALA A 98 -8.81 15.56 -9.39
C ALA A 98 -8.57 15.20 -10.88
N LYS A 99 -9.45 15.60 -11.79
CA LYS A 99 -9.37 15.22 -13.20
C LYS A 99 -8.05 15.60 -13.91
N ALA A 100 -7.31 16.58 -13.37
CA ALA A 100 -6.00 16.98 -13.88
C ALA A 100 -4.89 15.95 -13.64
N VAL A 101 -5.09 14.96 -12.77
CA VAL A 101 -4.09 13.92 -12.48
C VAL A 101 -4.05 12.88 -13.59
N THR A 102 -2.88 12.71 -14.20
CA THR A 102 -2.67 11.80 -15.36
C THR A 102 -1.82 10.58 -15.04
N ALA A 103 -1.24 10.49 -13.84
CA ALA A 103 -0.51 9.32 -13.35
C ALA A 103 -0.58 9.23 -11.82
N PRO A 104 -0.42 8.03 -11.23
CA PRO A 104 -0.33 7.88 -9.79
C PRO A 104 0.93 8.57 -9.23
N GLY A 105 0.79 9.13 -8.04
CA GLY A 105 1.84 9.74 -7.26
C GLY A 105 2.77 8.70 -6.65
N PRO A 106 3.94 9.13 -6.13
CA PRO A 106 5.00 8.22 -5.72
C PRO A 106 4.58 7.23 -4.62
N GLU A 107 3.74 7.64 -3.66
CA GLU A 107 3.29 6.75 -2.58
C GLU A 107 2.31 5.69 -3.09
N SER A 108 1.38 6.05 -3.98
CA SER A 108 0.46 5.07 -4.56
C SER A 108 1.16 4.13 -5.53
N LEU A 109 2.20 4.60 -6.24
CA LEU A 109 3.05 3.73 -7.07
C LEU A 109 3.74 2.62 -6.26
N LEU A 110 4.05 2.85 -4.97
CA LEU A 110 4.61 1.78 -4.11
C LEU A 110 3.63 0.62 -4.00
N CYS A 111 2.35 0.91 -3.76
CA CYS A 111 1.30 -0.10 -3.71
C CYS A 111 1.16 -0.79 -5.08
N LEU A 112 1.14 0.01 -6.15
CA LEU A 112 0.98 -0.51 -7.51
C LEU A 112 2.18 -1.35 -7.96
N SER A 113 3.37 -1.25 -7.36
CA SER A 113 4.49 -2.18 -7.62
C SER A 113 4.19 -3.66 -7.31
N CYS A 114 3.10 -3.93 -6.60
CA CYS A 114 2.55 -5.27 -6.39
C CYS A 114 1.15 -5.47 -6.99
N HIS A 115 0.39 -4.37 -7.14
CA HIS A 115 -1.05 -4.41 -7.44
C HIS A 115 -1.41 -3.93 -8.86
N ASP A 116 -0.42 -3.64 -9.70
CA ASP A 116 -0.60 -3.12 -11.07
C ASP A 116 -0.94 -4.20 -12.13
N GLY A 117 -1.00 -5.46 -11.73
CA GLY A 117 -1.26 -6.61 -12.60
C GLY A 117 -0.15 -6.93 -13.60
N ARG A 118 1.02 -6.30 -13.51
CA ARG A 118 2.16 -6.54 -14.41
C ARG A 118 3.47 -6.77 -13.69
N THR A 119 3.77 -5.95 -12.69
CA THR A 119 4.97 -6.08 -11.89
C THR A 119 4.84 -7.31 -11.00
N ALA A 120 5.76 -8.26 -11.16
CA ALA A 120 5.67 -9.51 -10.44
C ALA A 120 5.87 -9.29 -8.93
N ILE A 121 4.91 -9.75 -8.12
CA ILE A 121 4.93 -9.57 -6.65
C ILE A 121 6.16 -10.20 -5.99
N ASN A 122 6.76 -11.21 -6.63
CA ASN A 122 7.90 -11.96 -6.13
C ASN A 122 9.28 -11.43 -6.59
N VAL A 123 9.33 -10.34 -7.37
CA VAL A 123 10.59 -9.70 -7.79
C VAL A 123 10.99 -8.62 -6.82
N ILE A 124 12.19 -8.69 -6.24
CA ILE A 124 12.74 -7.69 -5.32
C ILE A 124 14.16 -7.27 -5.71
N HIS A 125 14.56 -6.05 -5.39
CA HIS A 125 15.91 -5.52 -5.74
C HIS A 125 17.04 -6.17 -4.93
N THR A 126 16.75 -6.58 -3.70
CA THR A 126 17.73 -7.18 -2.79
C THR A 126 17.14 -8.37 -2.06
N GLY A 127 17.86 -9.48 -2.05
CA GLY A 127 17.49 -10.66 -1.25
C GLY A 127 18.42 -11.82 -1.51
N ASN A 128 19.11 -12.37 -0.52
CA ASN A 128 20.11 -13.44 -0.75
C ASN A 128 19.52 -14.79 -1.17
N TYR A 129 18.23 -14.80 -1.49
CA TYR A 129 17.39 -15.97 -1.70
C TYR A 129 16.63 -15.74 -3.03
N GLY A 130 17.16 -16.21 -4.16
CA GLY A 130 16.47 -16.09 -5.45
C GLY A 130 17.29 -16.48 -6.68
N ILE A 131 16.58 -16.76 -7.79
CA ILE A 131 17.19 -16.96 -9.11
C ILE A 131 17.54 -15.57 -9.67
N ALA A 132 18.81 -15.34 -9.97
CA ALA A 132 19.30 -14.04 -10.41
C ALA A 132 18.85 -13.73 -11.85
N ALA A 133 18.26 -12.55 -12.07
CA ALA A 133 18.05 -11.97 -13.39
C ALA A 133 18.46 -10.48 -13.34
N GLY A 134 19.75 -10.19 -13.53
CA GLY A 134 20.28 -8.85 -13.33
C GLY A 134 20.51 -8.50 -11.84
N SER A 135 20.33 -7.23 -11.46
CA SER A 135 20.35 -6.79 -10.05
C SER A 135 19.15 -7.29 -9.25
N ASP A 136 18.03 -7.54 -9.94
CA ASP A 136 16.78 -7.96 -9.33
C ASP A 136 16.76 -9.46 -9.13
N ARG A 137 16.07 -9.87 -8.06
CA ARG A 137 16.03 -11.26 -7.61
C ARG A 137 14.59 -11.73 -7.54
N LYS A 138 14.33 -12.88 -8.16
CA LYS A 138 13.05 -13.58 -8.05
C LYS A 138 13.07 -14.43 -6.80
N VAL A 139 12.22 -14.09 -5.84
CA VAL A 139 11.94 -14.91 -4.67
C VAL A 139 10.94 -15.99 -5.07
N ASP A 140 11.17 -17.22 -4.63
CA ASP A 140 10.17 -18.26 -4.77
C ASP A 140 9.04 -18.01 -3.76
N ILE A 141 7.83 -17.76 -4.26
CA ILE A 141 6.60 -17.60 -3.48
C ILE A 141 5.66 -18.70 -3.96
N GLY A 142 5.61 -19.77 -3.17
CA GLY A 142 4.76 -20.93 -3.38
C GLY A 142 3.73 -20.98 -2.27
N GLY A 143 2.48 -20.73 -2.60
CA GLY A 143 1.38 -20.97 -1.69
C GLY A 143 1.19 -22.45 -1.41
N ASP A 144 1.38 -22.83 -0.16
CA ASP A 144 1.12 -24.10 0.54
C ASP A 144 1.46 -25.47 -0.10
N TYR A 145 2.01 -26.32 0.78
CA TYR A 145 2.19 -27.76 0.60
C TYR A 145 0.86 -28.55 0.66
N ASP A 146 -0.25 -27.89 0.98
CA ASP A 146 -1.63 -28.43 1.06
C ASP A 146 -2.59 -27.71 0.10
N ASP A 147 -2.13 -27.35 -1.11
CA ASP A 147 -3.03 -27.01 -2.19
C ASP A 147 -3.85 -28.26 -2.61
N PRO A 148 -5.20 -28.25 -2.58
CA PRO A 148 -6.02 -29.32 -3.17
C PRO A 148 -5.77 -29.52 -4.68
N PHE A 149 -5.03 -28.62 -5.33
CA PHE A 149 -4.57 -28.70 -6.73
C PHE A 149 -3.09 -29.15 -6.90
N GLY A 150 -2.40 -29.46 -5.80
CA GLY A 150 -1.09 -30.13 -5.77
C GLY A 150 0.08 -29.22 -5.43
N ALA A 151 1.04 -29.75 -4.65
CA ALA A 151 2.27 -29.06 -4.29
C ALA A 151 2.94 -28.47 -5.54
N HIS A 152 3.33 -27.18 -5.48
CA HIS A 152 4.11 -26.52 -6.52
C HIS A 152 5.60 -26.63 -6.19
N PRO A 153 6.33 -27.61 -6.73
CA PRO A 153 7.74 -27.77 -6.46
C PRO A 153 8.47 -26.83 -7.41
N THR A 154 8.93 -25.71 -6.86
CA THR A 154 9.95 -24.81 -7.41
C THR A 154 9.57 -23.97 -8.64
N GLY A 155 9.82 -22.66 -8.51
CA GLY A 155 10.74 -21.98 -9.43
C GLY A 155 10.20 -21.23 -10.64
N ASP A 156 8.92 -21.27 -10.98
CA ASP A 156 8.38 -20.40 -12.04
C ASP A 156 6.94 -19.96 -11.74
N PHE A 157 6.81 -19.03 -10.79
CA PHE A 157 5.58 -18.24 -10.71
C PHE A 157 5.58 -17.21 -11.84
N SER A 158 5.33 -17.68 -13.07
CA SER A 158 4.73 -16.83 -14.08
C SER A 158 3.28 -16.63 -13.64
N LEU A 159 2.94 -15.41 -13.21
CA LEU A 159 1.56 -14.94 -12.89
C LEU A 159 0.57 -15.06 -14.06
N ASN A 160 0.93 -15.81 -15.09
CA ASN A 160 0.25 -15.97 -16.34
C ASN A 160 -0.18 -17.44 -16.52
N LEU A 161 -0.94 -17.98 -15.58
CA LEU A 161 -1.65 -19.23 -15.78
C LEU A 161 -3.06 -19.22 -15.13
N PRO A 162 -4.03 -19.91 -15.75
CA PRO A 162 -5.48 -19.86 -15.47
C PRO A 162 -5.90 -20.50 -14.13
N MET A 163 -4.94 -20.73 -13.22
CA MET A 163 -5.14 -21.24 -11.87
C MET A 163 -5.76 -20.21 -10.92
N PHE A 164 -5.74 -18.92 -11.28
CA PHE A 164 -6.64 -17.90 -10.73
C PHE A 164 -8.03 -18.02 -11.36
N GLY A 165 -8.64 -19.21 -11.25
CA GLY A 165 -10.00 -19.46 -11.70
C GLY A 165 -10.91 -18.30 -11.31
N SER A 166 -11.45 -17.60 -12.30
CA SER A 166 -12.28 -16.41 -12.13
C SER A 166 -11.80 -15.44 -11.03
N GLY A 167 -10.69 -14.74 -11.28
CA GLY A 167 -10.44 -13.42 -10.71
C GLY A 167 -9.07 -13.22 -10.09
N TYR A 168 -8.30 -12.30 -10.68
CA TYR A 168 -7.19 -11.64 -10.00
C TYR A 168 -7.77 -10.82 -8.84
N ARG A 169 -7.66 -11.33 -7.61
CA ARG A 169 -8.27 -10.69 -6.42
C ARG A 169 -7.42 -9.57 -5.84
N ALA A 170 -6.11 -9.56 -6.13
CA ALA A 170 -5.19 -8.55 -5.60
C ALA A 170 -4.99 -7.35 -6.54
N ASN A 171 -5.18 -7.48 -7.85
CA ASN A 171 -4.95 -6.37 -8.78
C ASN A 171 -5.97 -5.25 -8.57
N LEU A 172 -5.49 -4.01 -8.55
CA LEU A 172 -6.32 -2.79 -8.50
C LEU A 172 -6.62 -2.30 -9.91
N GLY A 173 -7.81 -1.75 -10.14
CA GLY A 173 -8.20 -1.26 -11.46
C GLY A 173 -8.47 -2.34 -12.51
N LYS A 174 -9.03 -3.48 -12.07
CA LYS A 174 -9.58 -4.52 -12.95
C LYS A 174 -10.99 -4.14 -13.39
N SER A 175 -11.43 -4.66 -14.54
CA SER A 175 -12.83 -4.55 -14.96
C SER A 175 -13.37 -5.91 -15.38
N ASP A 176 -14.70 -6.05 -15.46
CA ASP A 176 -15.33 -7.27 -15.98
C ASP A 176 -14.89 -7.58 -17.43
N ALA A 177 -14.55 -6.53 -18.20
CA ALA A 177 -14.07 -6.63 -19.58
C ALA A 177 -12.55 -6.88 -19.70
N ASP A 178 -11.80 -6.59 -18.64
CA ASP A 178 -10.36 -6.82 -18.56
C ASP A 178 -9.99 -7.25 -17.13
N PRO A 179 -10.16 -8.54 -16.82
CA PRO A 179 -9.89 -9.08 -15.48
C PRO A 179 -8.39 -9.19 -15.19
N TYR A 180 -7.54 -8.91 -16.19
CA TYR A 180 -6.08 -8.99 -16.13
C TYR A 180 -5.42 -7.60 -16.00
N ALA A 181 -6.07 -6.54 -16.48
CA ALA A 181 -5.57 -5.18 -16.30
C ALA A 181 -5.58 -4.79 -14.82
N GLY A 182 -4.40 -4.45 -14.30
CA GLY A 182 -4.25 -3.74 -13.03
C GLY A 182 -3.89 -2.26 -13.22
N ASN A 183 -4.36 -1.66 -14.32
CA ASN A 183 -3.94 -0.32 -14.73
C ASN A 183 -5.09 0.66 -14.96
N ASN A 184 -6.34 0.25 -14.73
CA ASN A 184 -7.49 1.10 -14.95
C ASN A 184 -8.09 1.58 -13.62
N LEU A 185 -7.61 2.72 -13.11
CA LEU A 185 -8.04 3.28 -11.82
C LEU A 185 -9.27 4.20 -11.95
N MET A 186 -10.05 4.07 -13.02
CA MET A 186 -11.15 4.99 -13.31
C MET A 186 -12.39 4.78 -12.43
N ASP A 187 -12.58 3.58 -11.88
CA ASP A 187 -13.67 3.20 -10.98
C ASP A 187 -13.26 3.16 -9.50
N ASP A 188 -11.97 3.34 -9.21
CA ASP A 188 -11.43 3.51 -7.86
C ASP A 188 -11.68 4.93 -7.30
N HIS A 189 -11.55 5.07 -5.98
CA HIS A 189 -11.52 6.40 -5.38
C HIS A 189 -10.30 7.18 -5.91
N PRO A 190 -10.46 8.45 -6.32
CA PRO A 190 -9.33 9.25 -6.81
C PRO A 190 -8.17 9.29 -5.82
N ILE A 191 -6.95 9.18 -6.34
CA ILE A 191 -5.68 9.25 -5.61
C ILE A 191 -4.70 10.14 -6.37
N SER A 192 -3.72 10.70 -5.66
CA SER A 192 -2.64 11.51 -6.18
C SER A 192 -3.03 12.95 -6.60
N PHE A 193 -4.16 13.44 -6.08
CA PHE A 193 -4.61 14.83 -6.22
C PHE A 193 -4.48 15.60 -4.90
N SER A 194 -4.40 16.95 -4.95
CA SER A 194 -4.47 17.79 -3.75
C SER A 194 -5.90 17.83 -3.21
N TYR A 195 -6.10 17.28 -2.01
CA TYR A 195 -7.39 17.32 -1.32
C TYR A 195 -7.78 18.75 -0.95
N ALA A 196 -6.81 19.56 -0.51
CA ALA A 196 -7.06 20.95 -0.12
C ALA A 196 -7.54 21.78 -1.32
N ALA A 197 -6.93 21.62 -2.49
CA ALA A 197 -7.38 22.29 -3.72
C ALA A 197 -8.76 21.80 -4.19
N ALA A 198 -9.03 20.49 -4.10
CA ALA A 198 -10.36 19.95 -4.42
C ALA A 198 -11.45 20.45 -3.46
N TYR A 199 -11.14 20.59 -2.17
CA TYR A 199 -12.02 21.21 -1.18
C TYR A 199 -12.29 22.68 -1.55
N GLN A 200 -11.24 23.47 -1.84
CA GLN A 200 -11.39 24.88 -2.21
C GLN A 200 -12.23 25.04 -3.48
N GLU A 201 -12.06 24.18 -4.49
CA GLU A 201 -12.87 24.20 -5.70
C GLU A 201 -14.37 24.02 -5.40
N LYS A 202 -14.72 23.17 -4.41
CA LYS A 202 -16.12 23.02 -3.97
C LYS A 202 -16.62 24.26 -3.22
N VAL A 203 -15.80 24.83 -2.34
CA VAL A 203 -16.13 26.06 -1.60
C VAL A 203 -16.38 27.23 -2.56
N ASP A 204 -15.50 27.41 -3.55
CA ASP A 204 -15.62 28.48 -4.56
C ASP A 204 -16.89 28.33 -5.41
N ALA A 205 -17.34 27.10 -5.61
CA ALA A 205 -18.61 26.78 -6.27
C ALA A 205 -19.83 26.91 -5.33
N GLY A 206 -19.66 27.35 -4.08
CA GLY A 206 -20.73 27.47 -3.08
C GLY A 206 -21.23 26.13 -2.53
N LEU A 207 -20.44 25.05 -2.66
CA LEU A 207 -20.78 23.69 -2.23
C LEU A 207 -20.03 23.32 -0.95
N SER A 208 -20.66 22.51 -0.12
CA SER A 208 -20.12 22.03 1.17
C SER A 208 -19.97 20.51 1.23
N SER A 209 -19.86 19.84 0.07
CA SER A 209 -19.83 18.37 -0.04
C SER A 209 -18.53 17.72 0.44
N LEU A 210 -17.49 18.52 0.70
CA LEU A 210 -16.22 18.11 1.29
C LEU A 210 -15.99 18.87 2.59
N ARG A 211 -15.35 18.20 3.55
CA ARG A 211 -14.89 18.78 4.82
C ARG A 211 -13.50 19.38 4.64
N PRO A 212 -13.16 20.47 5.37
CA PRO A 212 -11.82 21.05 5.34
C PRO A 212 -10.79 20.02 5.82
N ILE A 213 -9.57 20.03 5.27
CA ILE A 213 -8.55 18.98 5.42
C ILE A 213 -8.13 18.73 6.87
N GLU A 214 -8.29 19.71 7.74
CA GLU A 214 -8.06 19.62 9.17
C GLU A 214 -8.97 18.57 9.82
N THR A 215 -10.19 18.40 9.30
CA THR A 215 -11.15 17.42 9.80
C THR A 215 -10.65 15.98 9.61
N PRO A 216 -10.39 15.49 8.37
CA PRO A 216 -9.86 14.13 8.19
C PRO A 216 -8.50 13.94 8.88
N LYS A 217 -7.61 14.96 8.91
CA LYS A 217 -6.34 14.89 9.64
C LYS A 217 -6.54 14.67 11.15
N SER A 218 -7.47 15.39 11.78
CA SER A 218 -7.80 15.21 13.20
C SER A 218 -8.38 13.82 13.52
N GLN A 219 -8.92 13.13 12.50
CA GLN A 219 -9.46 11.78 12.59
C GLN A 219 -8.44 10.69 12.21
N GLY A 220 -7.17 11.04 12.06
CA GLY A 220 -6.07 10.09 11.83
C GLY A 220 -5.73 9.83 10.36
N LEU A 221 -6.41 10.48 9.41
CA LEU A 221 -6.08 10.35 7.98
C LEU A 221 -4.79 11.10 7.65
N ARG A 222 -3.93 10.45 6.86
CA ARG A 222 -2.62 10.98 6.47
C ARG A 222 -2.67 11.48 5.04
N PHE A 223 -2.02 12.61 4.79
CA PHE A 223 -1.88 13.17 3.45
C PHE A 223 -0.39 13.37 3.13
N PHE A 224 -0.07 13.27 1.85
CA PHE A 224 1.30 13.11 1.36
C PHE A 224 1.73 14.30 0.51
N GLY A 225 2.95 14.22 -0.02
CA GLY A 225 3.58 15.29 -0.75
C GLY A 225 4.08 16.46 0.13
N PRO A 226 4.76 17.44 -0.47
CA PRO A 226 5.43 18.54 0.25
C PRO A 226 4.47 19.35 1.14
N ASN A 227 3.24 19.56 0.66
CA ASN A 227 2.22 20.35 1.37
C ASN A 227 1.37 19.50 2.32
N ARG A 228 1.59 18.17 2.36
CA ARG A 228 0.83 17.22 3.17
C ARG A 228 -0.67 17.34 2.94
N ASP A 229 -1.06 17.42 1.68
CA ASP A 229 -2.43 17.58 1.20
C ASP A 229 -2.78 16.63 0.06
N ARG A 230 -1.82 15.85 -0.45
CA ARG A 230 -2.07 14.89 -1.50
C ARG A 230 -2.74 13.64 -0.93
N MET A 231 -3.93 13.34 -1.43
CA MET A 231 -4.64 12.09 -1.12
C MET A 231 -3.91 10.94 -1.82
N GLU A 232 -3.57 9.85 -1.14
CA GLU A 232 -2.93 8.67 -1.74
C GLU A 232 -3.59 7.39 -1.20
N CYS A 233 -3.24 6.21 -1.75
CA CYS A 233 -3.71 4.92 -1.21
C CYS A 233 -3.48 4.85 0.31
N SER A 234 -2.30 5.28 0.78
CA SER A 234 -1.92 5.25 2.19
C SER A 234 -2.62 6.30 3.07
N THR A 235 -3.52 7.10 2.52
CA THR A 235 -4.42 7.94 3.32
C THR A 235 -5.45 7.06 4.02
N CYS A 236 -6.00 6.07 3.31
CA CYS A 236 -7.00 5.14 3.84
C CYS A 236 -6.42 3.82 4.30
N HIS A 237 -5.26 3.41 3.77
CA HIS A 237 -4.66 2.11 4.00
C HIS A 237 -3.31 2.21 4.73
N ASP A 238 -3.05 1.32 5.68
CA ASP A 238 -1.79 1.19 6.39
C ASP A 238 -1.34 -0.28 6.41
N PRO A 239 -0.42 -0.71 5.54
CA PRO A 239 0.00 -2.10 5.48
C PRO A 239 0.63 -2.59 6.80
N HIS A 240 1.01 -1.69 7.71
CA HIS A 240 1.58 -2.03 9.01
C HIS A 240 0.55 -2.42 10.06
N VAL A 241 -0.73 -2.11 9.85
CA VAL A 241 -1.75 -2.35 10.86
C VAL A 241 -2.17 -3.81 10.90
N ALA A 242 -2.13 -4.41 12.07
CA ALA A 242 -2.66 -5.74 12.28
C ALA A 242 -4.20 -5.70 12.31
N TYR A 243 -4.85 -6.30 11.31
CA TYR A 243 -6.32 -6.35 11.21
C TYR A 243 -6.91 -7.76 11.39
N GLY A 244 -6.10 -8.72 11.83
CA GLY A 244 -6.57 -10.03 12.30
C GLY A 244 -7.13 -10.96 11.24
N TYR A 245 -6.80 -10.74 9.97
CA TYR A 245 -7.25 -11.61 8.89
C TYR A 245 -6.13 -11.94 7.91
N THR A 246 -6.05 -13.22 7.55
CA THR A 246 -5.24 -13.76 6.46
C THR A 246 -5.97 -13.60 5.11
N TYR A 247 -5.31 -14.03 4.03
CA TYR A 247 -5.81 -13.93 2.66
C TYR A 247 -7.24 -14.49 2.46
N ASP A 248 -7.58 -15.57 3.16
CA ASP A 248 -8.87 -16.26 3.07
C ASP A 248 -9.90 -15.77 4.10
N ARG A 249 -9.62 -14.64 4.77
CA ARG A 249 -10.44 -14.08 5.85
C ARG A 249 -10.60 -15.05 7.03
N GLN A 250 -9.65 -15.97 7.24
CA GLN A 250 -9.55 -16.64 8.53
C GLN A 250 -9.11 -15.63 9.59
N ASP A 251 -9.87 -15.61 10.68
CA ASP A 251 -9.54 -14.82 11.85
C ASP A 251 -8.31 -15.42 12.54
N THR A 252 -7.26 -14.61 12.65
CA THR A 252 -6.02 -15.04 13.30
C THR A 252 -6.08 -14.89 14.82
N GLY A 253 -7.11 -14.23 15.36
CA GLY A 253 -7.23 -13.88 16.77
C GLY A 253 -6.31 -12.74 17.22
N VAL A 254 -5.55 -12.12 16.30
CA VAL A 254 -4.56 -11.08 16.61
C VAL A 254 -4.75 -9.83 15.75
N GLY A 255 -5.00 -8.68 16.36
CA GLY A 255 -5.17 -7.39 15.67
C GLY A 255 -6.57 -6.80 15.86
N ASP A 256 -6.86 -5.70 15.18
CA ASP A 256 -8.16 -5.02 15.21
C ASP A 256 -8.92 -5.22 13.90
N LYS A 257 -9.93 -6.09 13.94
CA LYS A 257 -10.76 -6.42 12.78
C LYS A 257 -11.53 -5.25 12.22
N SER A 258 -11.81 -4.22 13.02
CA SER A 258 -12.48 -3.01 12.54
C SER A 258 -11.66 -2.27 11.48
N LEU A 259 -10.35 -2.55 11.44
CA LEU A 259 -9.41 -2.01 10.47
C LEU A 259 -9.25 -2.91 9.25
N THR A 260 -10.16 -3.83 8.96
CA THR A 260 -10.07 -4.69 7.77
C THR A 260 -10.57 -3.94 6.51
N PRO A 261 -9.87 -4.01 5.36
CA PRO A 261 -8.55 -4.59 5.13
C PRO A 261 -7.46 -3.49 5.30
N PHE A 262 -6.68 -3.59 6.38
CA PHE A 262 -5.59 -2.68 6.74
C PHE A 262 -5.93 -1.18 6.64
N LEU A 263 -7.10 -0.77 7.11
CA LEU A 263 -7.55 0.61 7.12
C LEU A 263 -6.81 1.45 8.18
N THR A 264 -6.59 2.72 7.88
CA THR A 264 -6.04 3.70 8.84
C THR A 264 -7.04 4.07 9.95
N ARG A 265 -8.27 3.58 9.87
CA ARG A 265 -9.34 3.70 10.88
C ARG A 265 -10.54 2.83 10.50
N SER A 266 -11.39 2.54 11.47
CA SER A 266 -12.63 1.79 11.24
C SER A 266 -13.52 2.51 10.21
N ASN A 267 -14.09 1.73 9.30
CA ASN A 267 -15.13 2.20 8.37
C ASN A 267 -16.55 1.83 8.84
N GLU A 268 -16.71 1.46 10.11
CA GLU A 268 -18.04 1.26 10.71
C GLU A 268 -18.91 2.50 10.50
N GLY A 269 -20.17 2.29 10.08
CA GLY A 269 -21.08 3.40 9.77
C GLY A 269 -20.61 4.33 8.64
N SER A 270 -19.75 3.85 7.71
CA SER A 270 -19.11 4.67 6.67
C SER A 270 -18.21 5.77 7.23
N ALA A 271 -17.70 5.60 8.45
CA ALA A 271 -16.92 6.62 9.14
C ALA A 271 -15.73 7.08 8.28
N MET A 272 -15.08 6.20 7.50
CA MET A 272 -13.98 6.55 6.60
C MET A 272 -14.40 7.61 5.59
N CYS A 273 -15.52 7.36 4.91
CA CYS A 273 -16.06 8.26 3.89
C CYS A 273 -16.45 9.61 4.50
N LEU A 274 -17.11 9.57 5.66
CA LEU A 274 -17.62 10.75 6.37
C LEU A 274 -16.52 11.59 7.03
N ALA A 275 -15.27 11.12 7.03
CA ALA A 275 -14.13 11.94 7.45
C ALA A 275 -13.85 13.09 6.46
N CYS A 276 -14.06 12.82 5.17
CA CYS A 276 -13.80 13.75 4.08
C CYS A 276 -15.10 14.30 3.47
N HIS A 277 -16.12 13.46 3.33
CA HIS A 277 -17.36 13.84 2.66
C HIS A 277 -18.41 14.33 3.64
N ASN A 278 -19.14 15.35 3.21
CA ASN A 278 -20.36 15.80 3.85
C ASN A 278 -21.52 15.40 2.93
N LYS A 279 -22.19 14.30 3.28
CA LYS A 279 -23.31 13.72 2.54
C LYS A 279 -24.63 14.07 3.19
#